data_AF-A0A1R1XQK4-F1
#
_entry.id   AF-A0A1R1XQK4-F1
#
_cell.length_a   1.000
_cell.length_b   1.000
_cell.length_c   1.000
_cell.angle_alpha   90.00
_cell.angle_beta   90.00
_cell.angle_gamma   90.00
#
_symmetry.space_group_name_H-M   'P 1'
#
loop_
_entity.id
_entity.type
_entity.pdbx_description
1 polymer ?
#
loop_
_entity_poly.entity_id
_entity_poly.type
_entity_poly.pdbx_seq_one_letter_code
_entity_poly.pdbx_strand_id
1 'polypeptide(L)'
;MVQALGGDTLSIIGAAIIKLQFEEIELYVRFQVLESSAVPIILDLDIYQILNVVIDYENEILMMKTDEYEVEIQIFNKEGIKSQELLENEDYLEVD
;
A
#
# COMPACT_ATOMS: atom_id res chain seq x y z
N MET A 1 -9.13 6.15 -16.97
CA MET A 1 -9.44 7.22 -16.01
C MET A 1 -9.65 6.54 -14.68
N VAL A 2 -8.86 6.88 -13.65
CA VAL A 2 -9.11 6.41 -12.28
C VAL A 2 -9.82 7.55 -11.56
N GLN A 3 -10.95 7.24 -10.94
CA GLN A 3 -11.73 8.21 -10.17
C GLN A 3 -11.63 7.82 -8.69
N ALA A 4 -11.30 8.79 -7.85
CA ALA A 4 -11.44 8.61 -6.42
C ALA A 4 -12.93 8.48 -6.05
N LEU A 5 -13.22 7.81 -4.93
CA LEU A 5 -14.61 7.65 -4.44
C LEU A 5 -15.31 9.01 -4.19
N GLY A 6 -14.53 10.08 -3.97
CA GLY A 6 -15.03 11.46 -3.83
C GLY A 6 -15.37 12.17 -5.15
N GLY A 7 -15.15 11.54 -6.30
CA GLY A 7 -15.37 12.13 -7.63
C GLY A 7 -14.18 12.91 -8.18
N ASP A 8 -13.11 13.09 -7.39
CA ASP A 8 -11.88 13.71 -7.86
C ASP A 8 -11.22 12.84 -8.94
N THR A 9 -10.73 13.50 -9.97
CA THR A 9 -9.99 12.84 -11.03
C THR A 9 -8.54 12.71 -10.59
N LEU A 10 -8.05 11.48 -10.50
CA LEU A 10 -6.64 11.23 -10.21
C LEU A 10 -5.82 11.37 -11.51
N SER A 11 -4.83 12.26 -11.46
CA SER A 11 -3.91 12.49 -12.58
C SER A 11 -2.86 11.37 -12.62
N ILE A 12 -2.83 10.62 -13.72
CA ILE A 12 -1.86 9.54 -13.95
C ILE A 12 -0.72 10.09 -14.79
N ILE A 13 0.49 10.10 -14.26
CA ILE A 13 1.69 10.63 -14.92
C ILE A 13 2.51 9.55 -15.62
N GLY A 14 2.21 8.27 -15.39
CA GLY A 14 2.91 7.17 -16.04
C GLY A 14 2.55 5.80 -15.50
N ALA A 15 3.43 4.84 -15.79
CA ALA A 15 3.35 3.48 -15.26
C ALA A 15 4.76 2.95 -14.97
N ALA A 16 4.89 2.13 -13.94
CA ALA A 16 6.15 1.50 -13.55
C ALA A 16 5.91 0.01 -13.26
N ILE A 17 6.89 -0.83 -13.59
CA ILE A 17 6.90 -2.22 -13.14
C ILE A 17 7.75 -2.28 -11.87
N ILE A 18 7.15 -2.69 -10.77
CA ILE A 18 7.79 -2.77 -9.46
C ILE A 18 7.78 -4.23 -9.01
N LYS A 19 8.94 -4.71 -8.56
CA LYS A 19 9.05 -6.00 -7.87
C LYS A 19 8.59 -5.82 -6.43
N LEU A 20 7.57 -6.56 -6.02
CA LEU A 20 7.10 -6.70 -4.65
C LEU A 20 7.64 -8.00 -4.07
N GLN A 21 8.06 -7.95 -2.81
CA GLN A 21 8.52 -9.11 -2.04
C GLN A 21 7.74 -9.13 -0.72
N PHE A 22 7.02 -10.21 -0.48
CA PHE A 22 6.33 -10.50 0.77
C PHE A 22 6.86 -11.81 1.33
N GLU A 23 7.85 -11.74 2.22
CA GLU A 23 8.56 -12.93 2.72
C GLU A 23 9.03 -13.82 1.55
N GLU A 24 8.49 -15.03 1.38
CA GLU A 24 8.83 -15.95 0.29
C GLU A 24 8.13 -15.64 -1.05
N ILE A 25 7.09 -14.80 -1.07
CA ILE A 25 6.31 -14.49 -2.26
C ILE A 25 6.93 -13.31 -3.03
N GLU A 26 7.22 -13.53 -4.31
CA GLU A 26 7.73 -12.51 -5.25
C GLU A 26 6.75 -12.25 -6.38
N LEU A 27 6.51 -10.97 -6.71
CA LEU A 27 5.57 -10.55 -7.75
C LEU A 27 6.11 -9.32 -8.50
N TYR A 28 5.97 -9.29 -9.83
CA TYR A 28 6.21 -8.09 -10.63
C TYR A 28 4.87 -7.46 -11.03
N VAL A 29 4.59 -6.27 -10.51
CA VAL A 29 3.32 -5.58 -10.75
C VAL A 29 3.54 -4.33 -11.58
N ARG A 30 2.68 -4.12 -12.57
CA ARG A 30 2.61 -2.85 -13.30
C ARG A 30 1.68 -1.88 -12.57
N PHE A 31 2.26 -0.90 -11.90
CA PHE A 31 1.53 0.19 -11.24
C PHE A 31 1.23 1.33 -12.20
N GLN A 32 0.10 2.00 -11.98
CA GLN A 32 -0.13 3.35 -12.47
C GLN A 32 0.50 4.33 -11.48
N VAL A 33 1.23 5.31 -12.00
CA VAL A 33 1.87 6.34 -11.17
C VAL A 33 0.97 7.56 -11.14
N LEU A 34 0.52 7.93 -9.95
CA LEU A 34 -0.29 9.12 -9.71
C LEU A 34 0.62 10.34 -9.51
N GLU A 35 0.17 11.51 -9.98
CA GLU A 35 0.84 12.79 -9.75
C GLU A 35 0.94 13.13 -8.26
N SER A 36 -0.11 12.78 -7.50
CA SER A 36 -0.19 12.95 -6.06
C SER A 36 -0.93 11.76 -5.46
N SER A 37 -0.45 11.27 -4.31
CA SER A 37 -1.04 10.18 -3.54
C SER A 37 -0.71 10.39 -2.06
N ALA A 38 -1.68 10.12 -1.18
CA ALA A 38 -1.47 10.19 0.27
C ALA A 38 -0.57 9.06 0.81
N VAL A 39 -0.40 8.00 0.03
CA VAL A 39 0.45 6.86 0.38
C VAL A 39 1.39 6.49 -0.78
N PRO A 40 2.59 5.93 -0.49
CA PRO A 40 3.56 5.60 -1.54
C PRO A 40 3.08 4.53 -2.52
N ILE A 41 2.33 3.53 -2.04
CA ILE A 41 1.82 2.40 -2.82
C ILE A 41 0.40 2.10 -2.33
N ILE A 42 -0.52 1.95 -3.28
CA ILE A 42 -1.87 1.40 -3.03
C ILE A 42 -1.89 0.03 -3.70
N LEU A 43 -2.19 -1.01 -2.93
CA LEU A 43 -2.47 -2.34 -3.45
C LEU A 43 -3.98 -2.50 -3.54
N ASP A 44 -4.48 -2.55 -4.77
CA ASP A 44 -5.91 -2.68 -5.03
C ASP A 44 -6.35 -4.15 -5.03
N LEU A 45 -7.66 -4.33 -5.21
CA LEU A 45 -8.32 -5.63 -5.16
C LEU A 45 -7.75 -6.62 -6.19
N ASP A 46 -7.19 -6.14 -7.30
CA ASP A 46 -6.55 -6.97 -8.32
C ASP A 46 -5.35 -7.75 -7.75
N ILE A 47 -4.49 -7.07 -7.00
CA ILE A 47 -3.35 -7.72 -6.32
C ILE A 47 -3.84 -8.65 -5.22
N TYR A 48 -4.86 -8.25 -4.47
CA TYR A 48 -5.41 -9.07 -3.40
C TYR A 48 -6.04 -10.36 -3.93
N GLN A 49 -6.69 -10.31 -5.09
CA GLN A 49 -7.21 -11.49 -5.77
C GLN A 49 -6.10 -12.41 -6.29
N ILE A 50 -5.02 -11.85 -6.84
CA ILE A 50 -3.87 -12.64 -7.32
C ILE A 50 -3.21 -13.40 -6.16
N LEU A 51 -3.13 -12.80 -4.97
CA LEU A 51 -2.44 -13.35 -3.80
C LEU A 51 -3.36 -14.10 -2.83
N ASN A 52 -4.65 -14.29 -3.18
CA ASN A 52 -5.68 -14.86 -2.31
C ASN A 52 -5.66 -14.24 -0.90
N VAL A 53 -5.59 -12.91 -0.84
CA VAL A 53 -5.44 -12.17 0.42
C VAL A 53 -6.66 -12.38 1.32
N VAL A 54 -6.40 -12.68 2.58
CA VAL A 54 -7.40 -12.66 3.65
C VAL A 54 -6.94 -11.66 4.71
N ILE A 55 -7.82 -10.72 5.07
CA ILE A 55 -7.55 -9.73 6.11
C ILE A 55 -8.30 -10.14 7.37
N ASP A 56 -7.54 -10.45 8.42
CA ASP A 56 -8.06 -10.64 9.77
C ASP A 56 -7.99 -9.30 10.52
N TYR A 57 -9.13 -8.62 10.60
CA TYR A 57 -9.22 -7.33 11.29
C TYR A 57 -9.16 -7.46 12.82
N GLU A 58 -9.51 -8.62 13.39
CA GLU A 58 -9.51 -8.83 14.84
C GLU A 58 -8.07 -8.98 15.35
N ASN A 59 -7.26 -9.73 14.61
CA ASN A 59 -5.87 -9.97 14.94
C ASN A 59 -4.90 -8.98 14.26
N GLU A 60 -5.42 -8.12 13.38
CA GLU A 60 -4.66 -7.11 12.62
C GLU A 60 -3.61 -7.73 11.69
N ILE A 61 -3.97 -8.84 11.04
CA ILE A 61 -3.08 -9.69 10.25
C ILE A 61 -3.57 -9.78 8.79
N LEU A 62 -2.62 -9.80 7.87
CA LEU A 62 -2.84 -10.03 6.44
C LEU A 62 -2.24 -11.37 6.06
N MET A 63 -3.06 -12.31 5.60
CA MET A 63 -2.63 -13.60 5.10
C MET A 63 -2.63 -13.60 3.57
N MET A 64 -1.60 -14.18 2.97
CA MET A 64 -1.45 -14.36 1.52
C MET A 64 -1.15 -15.81 1.21
N LYS A 65 -1.72 -16.31 0.11
CA LYS A 65 -1.55 -17.69 -0.30
C LYS A 65 -1.34 -17.83 -1.80
N THR A 66 -0.22 -18.46 -2.15
CA THR A 66 0.07 -18.97 -3.49
C THR A 66 0.00 -20.49 -3.48
N ASP A 67 0.22 -21.13 -4.62
CA ASP A 67 0.27 -22.61 -4.70
C ASP A 67 1.43 -23.20 -3.89
N GLU A 68 2.48 -22.41 -3.65
CA GLU A 68 3.74 -22.86 -3.03
C GLU A 68 3.94 -22.33 -1.60
N TYR A 69 3.39 -21.15 -1.29
CA TYR A 69 3.68 -20.42 -0.06
C TYR A 69 2.41 -19.87 0.60
N GLU A 70 2.42 -19.86 1.93
CA GLU A 70 1.43 -19.20 2.77
C GLU A 70 2.19 -18.26 3.71
N VAL A 71 1.85 -16.98 3.67
CA VAL A 71 2.56 -15.89 4.35
C VAL A 71 1.59 -15.14 5.23
N GLU A 72 2.01 -14.81 6.45
CA GLU A 72 1.21 -14.10 7.44
C GLU A 72 1.94 -12.82 7.88
N ILE A 73 1.38 -11.67 7.55
CA ILE A 73 1.98 -10.36 7.84
C ILE A 73 1.19 -9.65 8.92
N GLN A 74 1.87 -9.27 10.01
CA GLN A 74 1.31 -8.35 11.00
C GLN A 74 1.24 -6.93 10.43
N ILE A 75 0.03 -6.39 10.25
CA ILE A 75 -0.19 -5.07 9.63
C ILE A 75 0.15 -3.94 10.61
N PHE A 76 -0.05 -4.18 11.90
CA PHE A 76 0.21 -3.21 12.95
C PHE A 76 1.14 -3.78 14.02
N ASN A 77 2.34 -3.21 14.14
CA ASN A 77 3.17 -3.40 15.31
C ASN A 77 3.28 -2.06 16.05
N LYS A 78 2.64 -1.96 17.21
CA LYS A 78 2.63 -0.73 18.04
C LYS A 78 4.03 -0.21 18.37
N GLU A 79 5.05 -1.07 18.31
CA GLU A 79 6.44 -0.70 18.58
C GLU A 79 7.14 0.02 17.41
N GLY A 80 6.68 -0.16 16.16
CA GLY A 80 7.31 0.39 14.95
C GLY A 80 6.93 1.84 14.60
N ILE A 81 5.93 2.41 15.26
CA ILE A 81 5.40 3.76 14.92
C ILE A 81 6.36 4.88 15.35
N LYS A 82 7.31 4.62 16.26
CA LYS A 82 8.28 5.62 16.73
C LYS A 82 9.26 6.11 15.65
N SER A 83 9.27 5.52 14.46
CA SER A 83 10.16 5.91 13.36
C SER A 83 9.50 6.80 12.29
N GLN A 84 8.19 7.04 12.38
CA GLN A 84 7.46 7.90 11.42
C GLN A 84 7.40 9.39 11.82
N GLU A 85 8.03 9.80 12.93
CA GLU A 85 8.31 11.21 13.23
C GLU A 85 9.28 11.86 12.21
N LEU A 86 9.80 11.10 11.23
CA LEU A 86 10.70 11.60 10.18
C LEU A 86 9.98 12.12 8.91
N LEU A 87 8.64 12.15 8.88
CA LEU A 87 7.87 12.76 7.79
C LEU A 87 7.09 14.02 8.21
N GLU A 88 7.13 14.39 9.50
CA GLU A 88 6.61 15.65 10.00
C GLU A 88 7.73 16.72 10.04
N ASN A 89 8.22 17.10 8.87
CA ASN A 89 8.93 18.37 8.69
C ASN A 89 8.54 18.92 7.34
N GLU A 90 7.47 19.72 7.29
CA GLU A 90 7.42 21.00 6.56
C GLU A 90 6.35 21.88 7.23
N ASP A 91 6.84 22.91 7.94
CA ASP A 91 6.18 24.19 8.28
C ASP A 91 4.66 24.23 8.43
N TYR A 92 4.20 24.16 9.69
CA TYR A 92 2.98 24.86 10.07
C TYR A 92 3.25 26.36 9.95
N LEU A 93 2.91 26.92 8.78
CA LEU A 93 2.81 28.35 8.59
C LEU A 93 1.87 28.93 9.64
N GLU A 94 2.45 29.75 10.53
CA GLU A 94 1.69 30.77 11.26
C GLU A 94 0.90 31.60 10.24
N VAL A 95 -0.39 31.75 10.49
CA VAL A 95 -1.21 32.77 9.83
C VAL A 95 -1.90 33.56 10.93
N ASP A 96 -1.66 34.87 10.88
CA ASP A 96 -1.99 35.94 11.85
C ASP A 96 -3.42 35.92 12.41
#